data_AF-A0A1Y0RQP1-F1
#
_entry.id   AF-A0A1Y0RQP1-F1
#
_cell.length_a   1.000
_cell.length_b   1.000
_cell.length_c   1.000
_cell.angle_alpha   90.00
_cell.angle_beta   90.00
_cell.angle_gamma   90.00
#
_symmetry.space_group_name_H-M   'P 1'
#
loop_
_entity.id
_entity.type
_entity.pdbx_description
1 polymer ?
#
loop_
_entity_poly.entity_id
_entity_poly.type
_entity_poly.pdbx_seq_one_letter_code
_entity_poly.pdbx_strand_id
1 'polypeptide(L)'
;MKKAIIPYKLKGRILTITILLGVISLFLMSFFTKIVRVKFVEIDFVLKKLEAQSEAQTDNPYAVPIVDVQRRIGSDIRPDPRCLFWSTTVVGKGWTNDSEDRDFFIDYYIPPDKKAMICTTPVLAAALIAKRDKPLLYKVYPTEYGFRVRIVEGLSEVREPCKNWTGNADCANSILSHQGIVRYEP
;
A
#
# COMPACT_ATOMS: atom_id res chain seq x y z
N MET A 1 -19.33 37.53 -36.45
CA MET A 1 -18.78 36.32 -35.78
C MET A 1 -18.70 35.17 -36.78
N LYS A 2 -17.49 34.75 -37.19
CA LYS A 2 -17.31 33.57 -38.05
C LYS A 2 -17.55 32.31 -37.21
N LYS A 3 -18.67 31.60 -37.46
CA LYS A 3 -18.88 30.25 -36.89
C LYS A 3 -17.84 29.32 -37.52
N ALA A 4 -16.90 28.83 -36.72
CA ALA A 4 -15.97 27.80 -37.16
C ALA A 4 -16.76 26.51 -37.41
N ILE A 5 -17.06 26.22 -38.68
CA ILE A 5 -17.65 24.95 -39.09
C ILE A 5 -16.51 23.93 -39.08
N ILE A 6 -16.29 23.32 -37.91
CA ILE A 6 -15.35 22.21 -37.79
C ILE A 6 -15.92 21.06 -38.63
N PRO A 7 -15.20 20.56 -39.66
CA PRO A 7 -15.71 19.50 -40.51
C PRO A 7 -16.03 18.26 -39.67
N TYR A 8 -17.18 17.65 -39.91
CA TYR A 8 -17.73 16.52 -39.15
C TYR A 8 -16.72 15.37 -38.91
N LYS A 9 -15.83 15.10 -39.88
CA LYS A 9 -14.74 14.12 -39.77
C LYS A 9 -13.68 14.49 -38.72
N LEU A 10 -13.38 15.78 -38.55
CA LEU A 10 -12.45 16.28 -37.52
C LEU A 10 -13.09 16.22 -36.13
N LYS A 11 -14.40 16.48 -36.03
CA LYS A 11 -15.17 16.39 -34.78
C LYS A 11 -15.22 14.95 -34.24
N GLY A 12 -15.41 13.96 -35.12
CA GLY A 12 -15.34 12.54 -34.75
C GLY A 12 -13.95 12.10 -34.28
N ARG A 13 -12.88 12.56 -34.96
CA ARG A 13 -11.49 12.26 -34.60
C ARG A 13 -11.06 12.90 -33.28
N ILE A 14 -11.50 14.13 -33.01
CA ILE A 14 -11.23 14.79 -31.72
C ILE A 14 -11.96 14.06 -30.60
N LEU A 15 -13.23 13.69 -30.80
CA LEU A 15 -14.01 12.94 -29.80
C LEU A 15 -13.37 11.59 -29.45
N THR A 16 -12.92 10.81 -30.45
CA THR A 16 -12.24 9.54 -30.19
C THR A 16 -10.91 9.73 -29.47
N ILE A 17 -10.12 10.75 -29.82
CA ILE A 17 -8.88 11.08 -29.10
C ILE A 17 -9.19 11.45 -27.64
N THR A 18 -10.21 12.26 -27.37
CA THR A 18 -10.59 12.66 -26.01
C THR A 18 -11.07 11.46 -25.18
N ILE A 19 -11.86 10.56 -25.77
CA ILE A 19 -12.31 9.33 -25.09
C ILE A 19 -11.11 8.44 -24.76
N LEU A 20 -10.20 8.23 -25.72
CA LEU A 20 -9.02 7.39 -25.53
C LEU A 20 -8.11 7.95 -24.42
N LEU A 21 -7.83 9.26 -24.45
CA LEU A 21 -7.08 9.94 -23.38
C LEU A 21 -7.77 9.81 -22.03
N GLY A 22 -9.10 9.95 -21.99
CA GLY A 22 -9.88 9.76 -20.76
C GLY A 22 -9.75 8.35 -20.19
N VAL A 23 -9.86 7.32 -21.03
CA VAL A 23 -9.72 5.91 -20.61
C VAL A 23 -8.30 5.63 -20.12
N ILE A 24 -7.27 6.09 -20.85
CA ILE A 24 -5.87 5.92 -20.44
C ILE A 24 -5.61 6.62 -19.12
N SER A 25 -6.12 7.86 -18.95
CA SER A 25 -5.97 8.60 -17.70
C SER A 25 -6.65 7.88 -16.53
N LEU A 26 -7.87 7.35 -16.72
CA LEU A 26 -8.59 6.62 -15.68
C LEU A 26 -7.85 5.34 -15.29
N PHE A 27 -7.33 4.62 -16.29
CA PHE A 27 -6.51 3.43 -16.09
C PHE A 27 -5.26 3.78 -15.29
N LEU A 28 -4.47 4.77 -15.70
CA LEU A 28 -3.27 5.19 -14.97
C LEU A 28 -3.58 5.60 -13.53
N MET A 29 -4.65 6.38 -13.31
CA MET A 29 -5.07 6.79 -11.96
C MET A 29 -5.34 5.57 -11.07
N SER A 30 -5.90 4.48 -11.61
CA SER A 30 -6.17 3.25 -10.84
C SER A 30 -4.90 2.52 -10.36
N PHE A 31 -3.75 2.73 -11.01
CA PHE A 31 -2.46 2.14 -10.63
C PHE A 31 -1.61 3.03 -9.72
N PHE A 32 -1.83 4.35 -9.72
CA PHE A 32 -0.95 5.30 -9.03
C PHE A 32 -1.61 6.04 -7.87
N THR A 33 -2.95 6.12 -7.82
CA THR A 33 -3.63 6.86 -6.76
C THR A 33 -3.99 5.94 -5.59
N LYS A 34 -3.39 6.22 -4.43
CA LYS A 34 -3.63 5.47 -3.19
C LYS A 34 -4.87 6.01 -2.47
N ILE A 35 -6.06 5.78 -3.04
CA ILE A 35 -7.34 6.37 -2.57
C ILE A 35 -8.25 5.40 -1.83
N VAL A 36 -7.95 4.10 -1.89
CA VAL A 36 -8.79 3.08 -1.28
C VAL A 36 -8.23 2.74 0.08
N ARG A 37 -8.97 3.03 1.15
CA ARG A 37 -8.61 2.52 2.48
C ARG A 37 -8.91 1.04 2.50
N VAL A 38 -7.95 0.25 2.95
CA VAL A 38 -8.11 -1.20 3.11
C VAL A 38 -8.38 -1.56 4.56
N LYS A 39 -7.74 -0.88 5.52
CA LYS A 39 -7.89 -1.18 6.95
C LYS A 39 -7.39 -0.05 7.85
N PHE A 40 -7.94 0.09 9.06
CA PHE A 40 -7.34 0.91 10.12
C PHE A 40 -6.24 0.14 10.84
N VAL A 41 -5.15 0.83 11.18
CA VAL A 41 -4.12 0.27 12.06
C VAL A 41 -4.68 0.33 13.47
N GLU A 42 -4.99 -0.83 14.03
CA GLU A 42 -5.58 -0.96 15.37
C GLU A 42 -4.49 -0.83 16.45
N ILE A 43 -4.02 0.39 16.69
CA ILE A 43 -2.92 0.68 17.62
C ILE A 43 -3.21 0.14 19.02
N ASP A 44 -4.43 0.26 19.54
CA ASP A 44 -4.80 -0.27 20.87
C ASP A 44 -4.66 -1.80 20.96
N PHE A 45 -5.00 -2.51 19.88
CA PHE A 45 -4.83 -3.96 19.81
C PHE A 45 -3.34 -4.34 19.73
N VAL A 46 -2.58 -3.58 18.95
CA VAL A 46 -1.13 -3.76 18.84
C VAL A 46 -0.46 -3.54 20.19
N LEU A 47 -0.78 -2.46 20.89
CA LEU A 47 -0.25 -2.14 22.21
C LEU A 47 -0.49 -3.28 23.21
N LYS A 48 -1.74 -3.74 23.35
CA LYS A 48 -2.06 -4.88 24.24
C LYS A 48 -1.28 -6.14 23.91
N LYS A 49 -1.02 -6.41 22.64
CA LYS A 49 -0.23 -7.57 22.20
C LYS A 49 1.25 -7.41 22.48
N LEU A 50 1.79 -6.21 22.30
CA LEU A 50 3.17 -5.89 22.62
C LEU A 50 3.42 -5.94 24.13
N GLU A 51 2.49 -5.41 24.94
CA GLU A 51 2.53 -5.51 26.41
C GLU A 51 2.53 -6.98 26.85
N ALA A 52 1.60 -7.79 26.37
CA ALA A 52 1.56 -9.22 26.67
C ALA A 52 2.83 -9.98 26.20
N GLN A 53 3.43 -9.58 25.07
CA GLN A 53 4.72 -10.14 24.64
C GLN A 53 5.85 -9.72 25.58
N SER A 54 5.90 -8.46 26.01
CA SER A 54 6.92 -7.97 26.93
C SER A 54 6.83 -8.63 28.32
N GLU A 55 5.62 -8.88 28.81
CA GLU A 55 5.38 -9.61 30.05
C GLU A 55 5.76 -11.10 29.95
N ALA A 56 5.65 -11.69 28.76
CA ALA A 56 6.04 -13.08 28.49
C ALA A 56 7.52 -13.25 28.10
N GLN A 57 8.21 -12.16 27.70
CA GLN A 57 9.60 -12.17 27.22
C GLN A 57 10.65 -12.04 28.33
N THR A 58 10.27 -12.29 29.59
CA THR A 58 11.17 -12.28 30.76
C THR A 58 12.42 -13.15 30.57
N ASP A 59 12.37 -14.15 29.68
CA ASP A 59 13.46 -15.08 29.37
C ASP A 59 14.33 -14.71 28.14
N ASN A 60 14.00 -13.68 27.35
CA ASN A 60 14.83 -13.26 26.20
C ASN A 60 14.80 -11.74 25.93
N PRO A 61 15.74 -10.97 26.51
CA PRO A 61 15.77 -9.51 26.40
C PRO A 61 16.15 -8.96 25.01
N TYR A 62 16.57 -9.81 24.07
CA TYR A 62 16.95 -9.39 22.71
C TYR A 62 15.84 -9.61 21.68
N ALA A 63 14.71 -10.19 22.06
CA ALA A 63 13.61 -10.41 21.15
C ALA A 63 12.91 -9.07 20.84
N VAL A 64 12.93 -8.65 19.57
CA VAL A 64 12.16 -7.48 19.14
C VAL A 64 10.69 -7.86 19.15
N PRO A 65 9.82 -7.15 19.90
CA PRO A 65 8.40 -7.47 19.94
C PRO A 65 7.75 -7.05 18.61
N ILE A 66 6.96 -7.96 18.04
CA ILE A 66 6.37 -7.80 16.70
C ILE A 66 4.94 -8.32 16.78
N VAL A 67 4.01 -7.51 16.26
CA VAL A 67 2.62 -7.95 16.05
C VAL A 67 2.38 -8.14 14.56
N ASP A 68 2.27 -9.40 14.15
CA ASP A 68 1.75 -9.77 12.84
C ASP A 68 0.22 -9.63 12.87
N VAL A 69 -0.31 -8.59 12.23
CA VAL A 69 -1.76 -8.37 12.20
C VAL A 69 -2.35 -9.10 11.00
N GLN A 70 -2.82 -10.32 11.25
CA GLN A 70 -3.53 -11.13 10.26
C GLN A 70 -5.04 -11.04 10.49
N ARG A 71 -5.70 -10.04 9.89
CA ARG A 71 -7.17 -9.90 9.98
C ARG A 71 -7.82 -9.95 8.61
N ARG A 72 -8.99 -10.61 8.55
CA ARG A 72 -9.80 -10.66 7.33
C ARG A 72 -10.10 -9.26 6.84
N ILE A 73 -9.89 -9.06 5.54
CA ILE A 73 -10.15 -7.79 4.87
C ILE A 73 -11.67 -7.72 4.62
N GLY A 74 -12.41 -7.30 5.64
CA GLY A 74 -13.88 -7.25 5.63
C GLY A 74 -14.43 -6.07 4.82
N SER A 75 -15.48 -5.43 5.34
CA SER A 75 -16.12 -4.24 4.76
C SER A 75 -15.27 -2.95 4.79
N ASP A 76 -14.02 -3.04 5.25
CA ASP A 76 -13.15 -1.88 5.42
C ASP A 76 -12.59 -1.32 4.11
N ILE A 77 -12.61 -2.10 3.04
CA ILE A 77 -12.13 -1.72 1.70
C ILE A 77 -13.12 -0.77 1.04
N ARG A 78 -12.78 0.52 1.01
CA ARG A 78 -13.58 1.55 0.33
C ARG A 78 -12.73 2.78 0.01
N PRO A 79 -13.11 3.55 -1.03
CA PRO A 79 -12.55 4.88 -1.22
C PRO A 79 -12.66 5.71 0.06
N ASP A 80 -11.57 6.35 0.47
CA ASP A 80 -11.53 7.19 1.67
C ASP A 80 -10.67 8.44 1.38
N PRO A 81 -11.25 9.66 1.39
CA PRO A 81 -10.51 10.87 1.04
C PRO A 81 -9.34 11.11 1.99
N ARG A 82 -9.42 10.61 3.22
CA ARG A 82 -8.31 10.72 4.19
C ARG A 82 -7.04 10.04 3.66
N CYS A 83 -7.13 9.07 2.75
CA CYS A 83 -5.97 8.46 2.11
C CYS A 83 -5.13 9.44 1.27
N LEU A 84 -5.72 10.57 0.87
CA LEU A 84 -5.04 11.65 0.15
C LEU A 84 -4.50 12.72 1.09
N PHE A 85 -5.23 13.03 2.17
CA PHE A 85 -4.97 14.23 3.00
C PHE A 85 -4.25 13.95 4.31
N TRP A 86 -4.30 12.73 4.83
CA TRP A 86 -3.59 12.39 6.06
C TRP A 86 -2.08 12.34 5.85
N SER A 87 -1.35 12.58 6.93
CA SER A 87 0.11 12.60 6.94
C SER A 87 0.70 11.21 6.69
N THR A 88 1.92 11.16 6.20
CA THR A 88 2.67 9.92 5.97
C THR A 88 4.15 10.18 6.16
N THR A 89 4.86 9.22 6.75
CA THR A 89 6.31 9.26 6.89
C THR A 89 6.87 7.91 6.50
N VAL A 90 7.62 7.87 5.39
CA VAL A 90 8.31 6.66 4.94
C VAL A 90 9.63 6.56 5.69
N VAL A 91 9.86 5.42 6.33
CA VAL A 91 11.10 5.14 7.07
C VAL A 91 12.10 4.38 6.20
N GLY A 92 11.62 3.44 5.39
CA GLY A 92 12.46 2.64 4.53
C GLY A 92 11.66 1.74 3.60
N LYS A 93 12.32 1.18 2.60
CA LYS A 93 11.75 0.18 1.70
C LYS A 93 12.84 -0.76 1.21
N GLY A 94 12.49 -1.98 0.86
CA GLY A 94 13.45 -2.96 0.39
C GLY A 94 12.85 -4.34 0.24
N TRP A 95 13.70 -5.34 0.23
CA TRP A 95 13.30 -6.74 0.16
C TRP A 95 13.61 -7.45 1.47
N THR A 96 12.74 -8.35 1.90
CA THR A 96 13.05 -9.23 3.02
C THR A 96 14.27 -10.09 2.70
N ASN A 97 15.05 -10.43 3.73
CA ASN A 97 16.21 -11.32 3.61
C ASN A 97 15.85 -12.80 3.73
N ASP A 98 14.55 -13.13 3.72
CA ASP A 98 14.08 -14.51 3.75
C ASP A 98 14.48 -15.20 2.44
N SER A 99 15.14 -16.36 2.52
CA SER A 99 15.55 -17.10 1.33
C SER A 99 14.40 -17.83 0.64
N GLU A 100 13.32 -18.12 1.36
CA GLU A 100 12.17 -18.86 0.84
C GLU A 100 11.10 -17.92 0.27
N ASP A 101 10.93 -16.72 0.84
CA ASP A 101 9.96 -15.73 0.38
C ASP A 101 10.49 -14.28 0.47
N ARG A 102 11.25 -13.87 -0.56
CA ARG A 102 11.76 -12.50 -0.69
C ARG A 102 10.67 -11.55 -1.12
N ASP A 103 9.87 -11.09 -0.18
CA ASP A 103 8.86 -10.09 -0.40
C ASP A 103 9.39 -8.66 -0.35
N PHE A 104 8.77 -7.78 -1.11
CA PHE A 104 9.04 -6.34 -1.05
C PHE A 104 8.31 -5.75 0.15
N PHE A 105 8.96 -4.87 0.89
CA PHE A 105 8.37 -4.21 2.04
C PHE A 105 8.58 -2.69 2.02
N ILE A 106 7.67 -2.00 2.69
CA ILE A 106 7.79 -0.56 2.96
C ILE A 106 7.46 -0.33 4.44
N ASP A 107 8.37 0.35 5.12
CA ASP A 107 8.23 0.76 6.51
C ASP A 107 7.74 2.20 6.59
N TYR A 108 6.70 2.41 7.39
CA TYR A 108 6.12 3.70 7.69
C TYR A 108 6.18 3.98 9.19
N TYR A 109 6.36 5.24 9.55
CA TYR A 109 6.27 5.68 10.93
C TYR A 109 4.88 6.24 11.23
N ILE A 110 4.38 5.95 12.43
CA ILE A 110 3.16 6.50 12.99
C ILE A 110 3.53 7.14 14.34
N PRO A 111 3.25 8.43 14.56
CA PRO A 111 3.43 9.08 15.85
C PRO A 111 2.55 8.43 16.95
N PRO A 112 2.91 8.58 18.23
CA PRO A 112 2.10 8.05 19.32
C PRO A 112 0.73 8.73 19.31
N ASP A 113 -0.28 8.01 19.80
CA ASP A 113 -1.67 8.49 19.94
C ASP A 113 -2.38 8.94 18.65
N LYS A 114 -1.77 8.74 17.49
CA LYS A 114 -2.40 9.04 16.19
C LYS A 114 -3.13 7.83 15.66
N LYS A 115 -4.35 8.04 15.15
CA LYS A 115 -5.01 7.01 14.35
C LYS A 115 -4.32 6.89 13.01
N ALA A 116 -4.19 5.66 12.54
CA ALA A 116 -3.61 5.38 11.24
C ALA A 116 -4.44 4.37 10.45
N MET A 117 -4.21 4.35 9.15
CA MET A 117 -4.85 3.43 8.22
C MET A 117 -3.92 3.10 7.07
N ILE A 118 -4.16 1.94 6.48
CA ILE A 118 -3.50 1.47 5.29
C ILE A 118 -4.39 1.79 4.09
N CYS A 119 -3.83 2.50 3.13
CA CYS A 119 -4.46 2.87 1.88
C CYS A 119 -3.70 2.24 0.72
N THR A 120 -4.41 1.86 -0.33
CA THR A 120 -3.85 1.23 -1.52
C THR A 120 -4.41 1.83 -2.80
N THR A 121 -3.80 1.44 -3.91
CA THR A 121 -4.35 1.68 -5.25
C THR A 121 -5.65 0.91 -5.44
N PRO A 122 -6.58 1.39 -6.30
CA PRO A 122 -7.76 0.63 -6.70
C PRO A 122 -7.42 -0.76 -7.25
N VAL A 123 -6.34 -0.89 -8.01
CA VAL A 123 -5.90 -2.19 -8.57
C VAL A 123 -5.51 -3.16 -7.46
N LEU A 124 -4.69 -2.73 -6.51
CA LEU A 124 -4.31 -3.60 -5.38
C LEU A 124 -5.52 -3.91 -4.50
N ALA A 125 -6.41 -2.94 -4.25
CA ALA A 125 -7.64 -3.17 -3.50
C ALA A 125 -8.53 -4.22 -4.19
N ALA A 126 -8.67 -4.15 -5.51
CA ALA A 126 -9.42 -5.14 -6.29
C ALA A 126 -8.77 -6.53 -6.21
N ALA A 127 -7.43 -6.62 -6.27
CA ALA A 127 -6.72 -7.88 -6.10
C ALA A 127 -6.90 -8.48 -4.70
N LEU A 128 -6.88 -7.65 -3.66
CA LEU A 128 -7.16 -8.04 -2.28
C LEU A 128 -8.63 -8.50 -2.10
N ILE A 129 -9.57 -7.84 -2.78
CA ILE A 129 -10.98 -8.28 -2.83
C ILE A 129 -11.11 -9.61 -3.57
N ALA A 130 -10.41 -9.82 -4.68
CA ALA A 130 -10.48 -11.06 -5.43
C ALA A 130 -9.90 -12.24 -4.64
N LYS A 131 -8.91 -11.99 -3.78
CA LYS A 131 -8.29 -12.97 -2.89
C LYS A 131 -8.69 -12.73 -1.42
N ARG A 132 -10.00 -12.55 -1.11
CA ARG A 132 -10.48 -12.26 0.26
C ARG A 132 -9.99 -13.23 1.33
N ASP A 133 -9.70 -14.46 0.94
CA ASP A 133 -9.21 -15.50 1.84
C ASP A 133 -7.75 -15.31 2.26
N LYS A 134 -6.98 -14.46 1.54
CA LYS A 134 -5.65 -14.04 1.94
C LYS A 134 -5.72 -12.78 2.82
N PRO A 135 -5.26 -12.85 4.07
CA PRO A 135 -5.25 -11.69 4.96
C PRO A 135 -4.21 -10.67 4.52
N LEU A 136 -4.50 -9.39 4.72
CA LEU A 136 -3.50 -8.33 4.57
C LEU A 136 -2.48 -8.47 5.70
N LEU A 137 -1.28 -8.92 5.38
CA LEU A 137 -0.19 -9.04 6.36
C LEU A 137 0.53 -7.70 6.47
N TYR A 138 0.45 -7.09 7.63
CA TYR A 138 1.33 -5.99 8.01
C TYR A 138 1.87 -6.24 9.41
N LYS A 139 3.11 -5.79 9.62
CA LYS A 139 3.81 -5.95 10.89
C LYS A 139 3.87 -4.61 11.59
N VAL A 140 3.65 -4.59 12.89
CA VAL A 140 3.83 -3.37 13.69
C VAL A 140 4.90 -3.61 14.74
N TYR A 141 5.84 -2.68 14.81
CA TYR A 141 6.96 -2.66 15.74
C TYR A 141 6.84 -1.40 16.61
N PRO A 142 7.00 -1.50 17.93
CA PRO A 142 7.17 -0.31 18.75
C PRO A 142 8.51 0.36 18.44
N THR A 143 8.55 1.68 18.57
CA THR A 143 9.78 2.47 18.58
C THR A 143 9.77 3.39 19.79
N GLU A 144 10.92 3.97 20.14
CA GLU A 144 11.02 4.93 21.26
C GLU A 144 10.04 6.11 21.16
N TYR A 145 9.65 6.46 19.93
CA TYR A 145 8.83 7.63 19.63
C TYR A 145 7.52 7.29 18.93
N GLY A 146 7.04 6.05 18.96
CA GLY A 146 5.77 5.67 18.31
C GLY A 146 5.79 4.27 17.73
N PHE A 147 5.30 4.11 16.51
CA PHE A 147 5.19 2.81 15.85
C PHE A 147 5.80 2.82 14.47
N ARG A 148 6.43 1.70 14.10
CA ARG A 148 6.81 1.39 12.73
C ARG A 148 5.85 0.34 12.19
N VAL A 149 5.21 0.63 11.05
CA VAL A 149 4.34 -0.30 10.34
C VAL A 149 5.00 -0.72 9.04
N ARG A 150 5.27 -2.01 8.92
CA ARG A 150 5.77 -2.65 7.71
C ARG A 150 4.60 -3.20 6.90
N ILE A 151 4.40 -2.66 5.70
CA ILE A 151 3.55 -3.30 4.69
C ILE A 151 4.42 -4.30 3.94
N VAL A 152 4.02 -5.57 3.94
CA VAL A 152 4.64 -6.62 3.12
C VAL A 152 3.79 -6.78 1.87
N GLU A 153 4.36 -6.43 0.72
CA GLU A 153 3.73 -6.59 -0.57
C GLU A 153 4.11 -7.98 -1.09
N GLY A 154 3.19 -8.95 -0.93
CA GLY A 154 3.32 -10.35 -1.34
C GLY A 154 3.43 -10.56 -2.85
N LEU A 155 4.45 -9.95 -3.45
CA LEU A 155 4.73 -9.84 -4.88
C LEU A 155 6.17 -10.31 -5.17
N SER A 156 6.72 -11.19 -4.32
CA SER A 156 8.01 -11.86 -4.53
C SER A 156 8.16 -12.47 -5.93
N GLU A 157 7.06 -12.96 -6.51
CA GLU A 157 6.98 -13.51 -7.87
C GLU A 157 7.40 -12.53 -8.99
N VAL A 158 7.39 -11.21 -8.75
CA VAL A 158 7.74 -10.20 -9.77
C VAL A 158 9.25 -10.04 -9.94
N ARG A 159 10.04 -10.43 -8.92
CA ARG A 159 11.48 -10.19 -8.85
C ARG A 159 12.27 -10.97 -9.91
N GLU A 160 11.99 -12.27 -10.06
CA GLU A 160 12.68 -13.14 -11.03
C GLU A 160 12.36 -12.75 -12.48
N PRO A 161 11.08 -12.54 -12.88
CA PRO A 161 10.76 -11.95 -14.18
C PRO A 161 11.44 -10.61 -14.43
N CYS A 162 11.50 -9.72 -13.43
CA CYS A 162 12.21 -8.44 -13.52
C CYS A 162 13.68 -8.63 -13.91
N LYS A 163 14.37 -9.51 -13.17
CA LYS A 163 15.78 -9.80 -13.37
C LYS A 163 16.02 -10.42 -14.75
N ASN A 164 15.18 -11.37 -15.16
CA ASN A 164 15.30 -12.05 -16.44
C ASN A 164 15.08 -11.10 -17.63
N TRP A 165 14.16 -10.15 -17.52
CA TRP A 165 13.84 -9.22 -18.61
C TRP A 165 14.76 -8.01 -18.68
N THR A 166 15.17 -7.48 -17.54
CA THR A 166 15.89 -6.19 -17.46
C THR A 166 17.33 -6.31 -17.00
N GLY A 167 17.77 -7.50 -16.57
CA GLY A 167 19.03 -7.70 -15.87
C GLY A 167 19.02 -7.18 -14.43
N ASN A 168 17.94 -6.53 -13.99
CA ASN A 168 17.82 -5.89 -12.69
C ASN A 168 16.64 -6.48 -11.89
N ALA A 169 16.94 -7.11 -10.75
CA ALA A 169 15.91 -7.66 -9.85
C ALA A 169 15.04 -6.57 -9.21
N ASP A 170 15.53 -5.33 -9.14
CA ASP A 170 14.86 -4.19 -8.51
C ASP A 170 14.00 -3.39 -9.50
N CYS A 171 13.79 -3.88 -10.72
CA CYS A 171 13.13 -3.13 -11.79
C CYS A 171 11.67 -2.73 -11.46
N ALA A 172 11.02 -3.46 -10.54
CA ALA A 172 9.65 -3.22 -10.11
C ALA A 172 9.55 -2.41 -8.80
N ASN A 173 10.65 -2.12 -8.10
CA ASN A 173 10.63 -1.47 -6.78
C ASN A 173 9.87 -0.14 -6.79
N SER A 174 9.97 0.62 -7.89
CA SER A 174 9.20 1.86 -8.06
C SER A 174 7.71 1.56 -8.06
N ILE A 175 7.25 0.64 -8.91
CA ILE A 175 5.83 0.27 -9.07
C ILE A 175 5.26 -0.28 -7.76
N LEU A 176 6.01 -1.19 -7.12
CA LEU A 176 5.68 -1.78 -5.82
C LEU A 176 5.53 -0.68 -4.77
N SER A 177 6.49 0.25 -4.67
CA SER A 177 6.40 1.36 -3.70
C SER A 177 5.19 2.30 -3.86
N HIS A 178 4.48 2.22 -4.99
CA HIS A 178 3.25 2.95 -5.26
C HIS A 178 1.97 2.16 -4.96
N GLN A 179 2.02 0.90 -4.52
CA GLN A 179 0.83 0.09 -4.28
C GLN A 179 0.19 0.32 -2.90
N GLY A 180 0.98 0.36 -1.82
CA GLY A 180 0.50 0.62 -0.46
C GLY A 180 1.02 1.92 0.16
N ILE A 181 0.29 2.47 1.13
CA ILE A 181 0.75 3.57 2.00
C ILE A 181 0.08 3.51 3.37
N VAL A 182 0.83 3.81 4.42
CA VAL A 182 0.25 4.09 5.74
C VAL A 182 0.06 5.59 5.89
N ARG A 183 -1.14 5.97 6.31
CA ARG A 183 -1.58 7.34 6.54
C ARG A 183 -1.99 7.50 8.00
N TYR A 184 -1.63 8.61 8.63
CA TYR A 184 -2.00 8.91 10.02
C TYR A 184 -2.55 10.33 10.18
N GLU A 185 -3.35 10.52 11.23
CA GLU A 185 -3.94 11.83 11.55
C GLU A 185 -2.86 12.92 11.66
N PRO A 186 -3.03 14.08 11.00
CA PRO A 186 -2.07 15.18 11.09
C PRO A 186 -1.89 15.68 12.52
#